data_AF-A0A7L1T7U3-F1
#
_entry.id   AF-A0A7L1T7U3-F1
#
_cell.length_a   1.000
_cell.length_b   1.000
_cell.length_c   1.000
_cell.angle_alpha   90.00
_cell.angle_beta   90.00
_cell.angle_gamma   90.00
#
_symmetry.space_group_name_H-M   'P 1'
#
loop_
_entity.id
_entity.type
_entity.pdbx_description
1 polymer ?
#
loop_
_entity_poly.entity_id
_entity_poly.type
_entity_poly.pdbx_seq_one_letter_code
_entity_poly.pdbx_strand_id
1 'polypeptide(L)'
;GKFSKSRGVGVFGDMAKDTGIPADIWRFYLLYLRPEGQDSAFSWSDLMLKNNSELLNNLGNFINRAGMFVCKFFGGTVPNMVLTPDDKRLLARVTLQLHQYHQLLERVRWVAKTPGLGQDIIVTRVGGQRPDLQQALSPPLTPSQNP
;
A
#
# COMPACT_ATOMS: atom_id res chain seq x y z
N GLY A 1 18.82 -7.87 -19.15
CA GLY A 1 19.47 -7.43 -20.40
C GLY A 1 19.49 -5.91 -20.46
N LYS A 2 20.35 -5.30 -21.30
CA LYS A 2 20.42 -3.84 -21.44
C LYS A 2 19.37 -3.33 -22.46
N PHE A 3 18.82 -2.15 -22.22
CA PHE A 3 17.94 -1.45 -23.18
C PHE A 3 18.67 -1.24 -24.51
N SER A 4 17.97 -1.42 -25.63
CA SER A 4 18.52 -1.26 -26.97
C SER A 4 17.45 -0.83 -27.96
N LYS A 5 17.54 0.42 -28.44
CA LYS A 5 16.65 0.94 -29.49
C LYS A 5 16.80 0.19 -30.81
N SER A 6 18.05 -0.07 -31.22
CA SER A 6 18.34 -0.79 -32.48
C SER A 6 17.85 -2.23 -32.51
N ARG A 7 17.77 -2.89 -31.35
CA ARG A 7 17.21 -4.24 -31.22
C ARG A 7 15.75 -4.29 -30.79
N GLY A 8 15.11 -3.13 -30.58
CA GLY A 8 13.73 -3.05 -30.07
C GLY A 8 13.56 -3.66 -28.66
N VAL A 9 14.62 -3.69 -27.84
CA VAL A 9 14.59 -4.32 -26.51
C VAL A 9 14.46 -3.26 -25.42
N GLY A 10 13.33 -3.30 -24.71
CA GLY A 10 13.05 -2.48 -23.53
C GLY A 10 11.91 -1.48 -23.74
N VAL A 11 11.40 -0.94 -22.62
CA VAL A 11 10.34 0.08 -22.63
C VAL A 11 10.96 1.47 -22.65
N PHE A 12 10.65 2.25 -23.68
CA PHE A 12 11.09 3.64 -23.81
C PHE A 12 9.96 4.59 -23.41
N GLY A 13 10.31 5.83 -23.01
CA GLY A 13 9.34 6.77 -22.45
C GLY A 13 8.20 7.16 -23.41
N ASP A 14 8.48 7.19 -24.71
CA ASP A 14 7.50 7.37 -25.77
C ASP A 14 6.57 6.17 -25.94
N MET A 15 7.01 4.96 -25.60
CA MET A 15 6.19 3.74 -25.62
C MET A 15 5.37 3.57 -24.34
N ALA A 16 5.83 4.11 -23.21
CA ALA A 16 5.19 3.93 -21.91
C ALA A 16 3.74 4.44 -21.89
N LYS A 17 3.47 5.57 -22.57
CA LYS A 17 2.11 6.14 -22.70
C LYS A 17 1.15 5.22 -23.45
N ASP A 18 1.66 4.41 -24.38
CA ASP A 18 0.85 3.56 -25.26
C ASP A 18 0.52 2.22 -24.60
N THR A 19 1.11 1.93 -23.44
CA THR A 19 0.85 0.70 -22.67
C THR A 19 -0.49 0.70 -21.94
N GLY A 20 -1.15 1.86 -21.81
CA GLY A 20 -2.35 2.03 -20.99
C GLY A 20 -2.11 1.98 -19.47
N ILE A 21 -0.87 1.77 -19.03
CA ILE A 21 -0.50 1.80 -17.61
C ILE A 21 -0.36 3.27 -17.17
N PRO A 22 -1.06 3.70 -16.09
CA PRO A 22 -0.96 5.06 -15.58
C PRO A 22 0.48 5.44 -15.19
N ALA A 23 0.85 6.70 -15.40
CA ALA A 23 2.19 7.21 -15.12
C ALA A 23 2.64 6.96 -13.67
N ASP A 24 1.72 7.03 -12.70
CA ASP A 24 2.05 6.83 -11.29
C ASP A 24 2.47 5.40 -10.96
N ILE A 25 1.96 4.40 -11.69
CA ILE A 25 2.38 3.01 -11.54
C ILE A 25 3.83 2.84 -12.03
N TRP A 26 4.19 3.49 -13.14
CA TRP A 26 5.58 3.56 -13.60
C TRP A 26 6.49 4.25 -12.59
N ARG A 27 6.06 5.40 -12.04
CA ARG A 27 6.82 6.15 -11.03
C ARG A 27 7.06 5.31 -9.78
N PHE A 28 6.01 4.67 -9.27
CA PHE A 28 6.09 3.77 -8.12
C PHE A 28 7.11 2.66 -8.37
N TYR A 29 6.99 1.93 -9.47
CA TYR A 29 7.83 0.76 -9.70
C TYR A 29 9.29 1.12 -10.00
N LEU A 30 9.54 2.17 -10.77
CA LEU A 30 10.90 2.63 -11.06
C LEU A 30 11.61 3.19 -9.83
N LEU A 31 10.87 3.84 -8.92
CA LEU A 31 11.40 4.26 -7.62
C LEU A 31 11.62 3.06 -6.69
N TYR A 32 10.74 2.06 -6.74
CA TYR A 32 10.89 0.81 -5.99
C TYR A 32 12.15 0.05 -6.40
N LEU A 33 12.44 0.00 -7.71
CA LEU A 33 13.63 -0.63 -8.28
C LEU A 33 14.85 0.31 -8.35
N ARG A 34 14.84 1.47 -7.69
CA ARG A 34 15.93 2.44 -7.84
C ARG A 34 17.28 1.80 -7.45
N PRO A 35 18.26 1.76 -8.37
CA PRO A 35 19.56 1.17 -8.08
C PRO A 35 20.38 2.15 -7.23
N GLU A 36 20.45 1.91 -5.92
CA GLU A 36 21.24 2.74 -4.99
C GLU A 36 22.61 2.16 -4.65
N GLY A 37 22.82 0.87 -4.86
CA GLY A 37 24.10 0.21 -4.56
C GLY A 37 24.47 -0.91 -5.53
N GLN A 38 23.50 -1.52 -6.21
CA GLN A 38 23.73 -2.54 -7.24
C GLN A 38 22.73 -2.32 -8.38
N ASP A 39 23.09 -2.81 -9.57
CA ASP A 39 22.24 -2.74 -10.75
C ASP A 39 20.89 -3.42 -10.50
N SER A 40 19.83 -2.80 -10.98
CA SER A 40 18.47 -3.33 -10.94
C SER A 40 17.96 -3.59 -12.35
N ALA A 41 17.15 -4.64 -12.51
CA ALA A 41 16.59 -5.05 -13.80
C ALA A 41 15.07 -4.91 -13.78
N PHE A 42 14.53 -4.26 -14.81
CA PHE A 42 13.09 -4.19 -15.02
C PHE A 42 12.52 -5.58 -15.37
N SER A 43 11.39 -5.94 -14.78
CA SER A 43 10.62 -7.13 -15.12
C SER A 43 9.12 -6.85 -15.13
N TRP A 44 8.43 -7.28 -16.18
CA TRP A 44 6.98 -7.16 -16.28
C TRP A 44 6.22 -7.95 -15.22
N SER A 45 6.68 -9.17 -14.92
CA SER A 45 6.05 -10.01 -13.90
C SER A 45 6.21 -9.42 -12.50
N ASP A 46 7.36 -8.80 -12.23
CA ASP A 46 7.62 -8.15 -10.94
C ASP A 46 6.87 -6.81 -10.83
N LEU A 47 6.75 -6.03 -11.92
CA LEU A 47 5.85 -4.87 -11.97
C LEU A 47 4.42 -5.25 -11.59
N MET A 48 3.87 -6.29 -12.21
CA MET A 48 2.52 -6.78 -11.91
C MET A 48 2.40 -7.25 -10.46
N LEU A 49 3.39 -8.01 -9.98
CA LEU A 49 3.41 -8.52 -8.61
C LEU A 49 3.44 -7.38 -7.59
N LYS A 50 4.34 -6.41 -7.74
CA LYS A 50 4.48 -5.27 -6.82
C LYS A 50 3.29 -4.33 -6.87
N ASN A 51 2.71 -4.10 -8.04
CA ASN A 51 1.45 -3.37 -8.16
C ASN A 51 0.35 -4.05 -7.34
N ASN A 52 0.19 -5.36 -7.47
CA ASN A 52 -0.88 -6.09 -6.78
C ASN A 52 -0.62 -6.22 -5.27
N SER A 53 0.61 -6.53 -4.86
CA SER A 53 0.93 -6.74 -3.44
C SER A 53 1.03 -5.43 -2.66
N GLU A 54 1.72 -4.42 -3.19
CA GLU A 54 2.01 -3.18 -2.45
C GLU A 54 0.95 -2.10 -2.67
N LEU A 55 0.49 -1.91 -3.91
CA LEU A 55 -0.48 -0.86 -4.21
C LEU A 55 -1.91 -1.34 -3.98
N LEU A 56 -2.32 -2.48 -4.56
CA LEU A 56 -3.71 -2.93 -4.47
C LEU A 56 -4.05 -3.49 -3.08
N ASN A 57 -3.35 -4.56 -2.67
CA ASN A 57 -3.71 -5.31 -1.46
C ASN A 57 -3.37 -4.59 -0.16
N ASN A 58 -2.43 -3.66 -0.22
CA ASN A 58 -1.90 -2.97 0.94
C ASN A 58 -2.37 -1.51 0.97
N LEU A 59 -1.73 -0.60 0.23
CA LEU A 59 -2.04 0.83 0.30
C LEU A 59 -3.48 1.16 -0.11
N GLY A 60 -3.93 0.61 -1.24
CA GLY A 60 -5.25 0.83 -1.80
C GLY A 60 -6.34 0.25 -0.91
N ASN A 61 -6.14 -0.96 -0.40
CA ASN A 61 -7.07 -1.58 0.55
C ASN A 61 -7.20 -0.75 1.84
N PHE A 62 -6.10 -0.19 2.37
CA PHE A 62 -6.15 0.70 3.53
C PHE A 62 -6.99 1.96 3.26
N ILE A 63 -6.63 2.72 2.22
CA ILE A 63 -7.27 3.99 1.89
C ILE A 63 -8.75 3.77 1.57
N ASN A 64 -9.07 2.72 0.81
CA ASN A 64 -10.44 2.39 0.45
C ASN A 64 -11.27 2.02 1.69
N ARG A 65 -10.74 1.20 2.61
CA ARG A 65 -11.46 0.86 3.85
C ARG A 65 -11.68 2.08 4.73
N ALA A 66 -10.66 2.91 4.92
CA ALA A 66 -10.76 4.13 5.70
C ALA A 66 -11.83 5.08 5.12
N GLY A 67 -11.77 5.35 3.81
CA GLY A 67 -12.75 6.19 3.12
C GLY A 67 -14.16 5.60 3.13
N MET A 68 -14.30 4.30 2.87
CA MET A 68 -15.58 3.59 2.93
C MET A 68 -16.22 3.73 4.30
N PHE A 69 -15.46 3.59 5.39
CA PHE A 69 -16.01 3.74 6.74
C PHE A 69 -16.51 5.16 7.01
N VAL A 70 -15.76 6.18 6.59
CA VAL A 70 -16.19 7.58 6.73
C VAL A 70 -17.46 7.85 5.93
N CYS A 71 -17.51 7.42 4.67
CA CYS A 71 -18.69 7.61 3.82
C CYS A 71 -19.91 6.85 4.33
N LYS A 72 -19.74 5.58 4.71
CA LYS A 72 -20.84 4.68 5.08
C LYS A 72 -21.42 5.00 6.45
N PHE A 73 -20.58 5.32 7.43
CA PHE A 73 -21.02 5.45 8.83
C PHE A 73 -21.12 6.89 9.31
N PHE A 74 -20.47 7.83 8.64
CA PHE A 74 -20.41 9.23 9.07
C PHE A 74 -20.85 10.21 7.96
N GLY A 75 -21.54 9.71 6.92
CA GLY A 75 -22.09 10.53 5.85
C GLY A 75 -21.02 11.32 5.07
N GLY A 76 -19.79 10.80 5.01
CA GLY A 76 -18.67 11.46 4.34
C GLY A 76 -18.01 12.58 5.17
N THR A 77 -18.43 12.79 6.41
CA THR A 77 -17.83 13.78 7.31
C THR A 77 -16.91 13.08 8.31
N VAL A 78 -15.71 13.63 8.52
CA VAL A 78 -14.77 13.07 9.50
C VAL A 78 -15.36 13.24 10.91
N PRO A 79 -15.53 12.17 11.69
CA PRO A 79 -16.10 12.25 13.03
C PRO A 79 -15.14 12.90 14.02
N ASN A 80 -15.69 13.47 15.09
CA ASN A 80 -14.87 13.88 16.23
C ASN A 80 -14.26 12.66 16.92
N MET A 81 -12.97 12.72 17.24
CA MET A 81 -12.23 11.59 17.80
C MET A 81 -11.77 11.87 19.23
N VAL A 82 -12.16 11.00 20.16
CA VAL A 82 -11.63 10.99 21.53
C VAL A 82 -10.52 9.94 21.61
N LEU A 83 -9.27 10.40 21.71
CA LEU A 83 -8.09 9.54 21.63
C LEU A 83 -7.88 8.75 22.93
N THR A 84 -7.88 7.43 22.82
CA THR A 84 -7.47 6.53 23.92
C THR A 84 -5.94 6.42 24.00
N PRO A 85 -5.37 5.86 25.08
CA PRO A 85 -3.92 5.68 25.19
C PRO A 85 -3.29 4.91 24.01
N ASP A 86 -3.99 3.93 23.46
CA ASP A 86 -3.48 3.17 22.32
C ASP A 86 -3.51 3.98 21.00
N ASP A 87 -4.38 4.99 20.88
CA ASP A 87 -4.43 5.87 19.70
C ASP A 87 -3.22 6.79 19.73
N LYS A 88 -2.92 7.30 20.92
CA LYS A 88 -1.75 8.12 21.17
C LYS A 88 -0.46 7.35 20.86
N ARG A 89 -0.39 6.06 21.23
CA ARG A 89 0.73 5.18 20.85
C ARG A 89 0.85 5.01 19.34
N LEU A 90 -0.25 4.75 18.65
CA LEU A 90 -0.27 4.63 17.19
C LEU A 90 0.16 5.94 16.51
N LEU A 91 -0.38 7.08 16.94
CA LEU A 91 -0.03 8.40 16.44
C LEU A 91 1.45 8.72 16.65
N ALA A 92 2.00 8.39 17.82
CA ALA A 92 3.43 8.57 18.09
C ALA A 92 4.29 7.71 17.14
N ARG A 93 3.87 6.47 16.86
CA ARG A 93 4.56 5.59 15.92
C ARG A 93 4.54 6.13 14.49
N VAL A 94 3.38 6.57 14.01
CA VAL A 94 3.22 7.19 12.69
C VAL A 94 4.07 8.45 12.57
N THR A 95 4.07 9.30 13.60
CA THR A 95 4.88 10.53 13.63
C THR A 95 6.37 10.23 13.56
N LEU A 96 6.84 9.21 14.30
CA LEU A 96 8.23 8.78 14.24
C LEU A 96 8.63 8.27 12.84
N GLN A 97 7.76 7.47 12.21
CA GLN A 97 8.00 6.97 10.86
C GLN A 97 8.03 8.11 9.83
N LEU A 98 7.16 9.11 9.97
CA LEU A 98 7.17 10.29 9.11
C LEU A 98 8.47 11.08 9.23
N HIS A 99 8.98 11.29 10.45
CA HIS A 99 10.28 11.93 10.65
C HIS A 99 11.43 11.14 10.03
N GLN A 100 11.44 9.81 10.17
CA GLN A 100 12.43 8.95 9.53
C GLN A 100 12.35 9.06 8.00
N TYR A 101 11.14 9.07 7.44
CA TYR A 101 10.91 9.27 6.02
C TYR A 101 11.48 10.62 5.53
N HIS A 102 11.22 11.72 6.26
CA HIS A 102 11.78 13.04 5.94
C HIS A 102 13.31 13.03 5.94
N GLN A 103 13.95 12.45 6.96
CA GLN A 103 15.41 12.35 7.04
C GLN A 103 16.03 11.54 5.90
N LEU A 104 15.35 10.49 5.44
CA LEU A 104 15.79 9.69 4.30
C LEU A 104 15.69 10.48 2.99
N LEU A 105 14.60 11.24 2.80
CA LEU A 105 14.43 12.13 1.65
C LEU A 105 15.50 13.22 1.59
N GLU A 106 15.80 13.88 2.72
CA GLU A 106 16.83 14.93 2.80
C GLU A 106 18.23 14.42 2.42
N ARG A 107 18.53 13.16 2.78
CA ARG A 107 19.80 12.52 2.46
C ARG A 107 19.84 11.92 1.06
N VAL A 108 18.80 12.13 0.25
CA VAL A 108 18.64 11.55 -1.10
C VAL A 108 18.82 10.02 -1.07
N ARG A 109 18.44 9.39 0.04
CA ARG A 109 18.40 7.92 0.20
C ARG A 109 16.96 7.47 0.00
N TRP A 110 16.64 7.11 -1.23
CA TRP A 110 15.32 6.65 -1.67
C TRP A 110 15.29 5.14 -1.56
N VAL A 111 15.58 4.63 -0.37
CA VAL A 111 15.59 3.20 -0.15
C VAL A 111 14.13 2.76 -0.02
N ALA A 112 13.60 2.07 -1.04
CA ALA A 112 12.39 1.25 -0.96
C ALA A 112 12.57 0.00 -0.05
N LYS A 113 13.39 0.11 0.99
CA LYS A 113 13.56 -0.84 2.09
C LYS A 113 13.08 -0.20 3.37
N THR A 114 11.84 0.25 3.38
CA THR A 114 11.06 0.21 4.60
C THR A 114 10.25 -1.09 4.54
N PRO A 115 10.80 -2.24 4.98
CA PRO A 115 9.96 -3.41 5.18
C PRO A 115 8.91 -3.01 6.22
N GLY A 116 7.63 -3.14 5.90
CA GLY A 116 6.55 -3.02 6.88
C GLY A 116 5.68 -1.75 6.83
N LEU A 117 5.81 -0.86 5.84
CA LEU A 117 4.87 0.27 5.70
C LEU A 117 3.42 -0.16 5.41
N GLY A 118 3.19 -1.45 5.18
CA GLY A 118 1.88 -2.04 4.92
C GLY A 118 1.28 -2.99 5.94
N GLN A 119 2.05 -3.44 6.93
CA GLN A 119 1.62 -4.57 7.76
C GLN A 119 1.33 -4.20 9.21
N ASP A 120 1.78 -3.03 9.69
CA ASP A 120 1.63 -2.65 11.10
C ASP A 120 0.54 -1.60 11.37
N ILE A 121 -0.13 -1.05 10.35
CA ILE A 121 -1.13 0.02 10.53
C ILE A 121 -2.58 -0.51 10.64
N ILE A 122 -2.84 -1.80 10.40
CA ILE A 122 -4.22 -2.33 10.39
C ILE A 122 -4.32 -3.72 11.00
N VAL A 123 -3.93 -3.88 12.26
CA VAL A 123 -4.54 -4.93 13.11
C VAL A 123 -5.03 -4.36 14.44
N THR A 124 -4.50 -3.21 14.87
CA THR A 124 -4.95 -2.60 16.12
C THR A 124 -5.96 -1.50 15.82
N ARG A 125 -7.24 -1.79 16.10
CA ARG A 125 -8.39 -0.86 16.16
C ARG A 125 -9.33 -0.79 14.94
N VAL A 126 -9.82 -1.95 14.51
CA VAL A 126 -11.27 -2.08 14.17
C VAL A 126 -11.95 -3.16 15.03
N GLY A 127 -11.20 -4.02 15.73
CA GLY A 127 -11.75 -5.06 16.61
C GLY A 127 -12.08 -4.65 18.04
N GLY A 128 -11.91 -3.38 18.44
CA GLY A 128 -11.86 -3.00 19.86
C GLY A 128 -13.04 -2.22 20.44
N GLN A 129 -14.06 -1.83 19.66
CA GLN A 129 -15.08 -0.87 20.15
C GLN A 129 -16.54 -1.28 19.98
N ARG A 130 -16.86 -2.43 19.37
CA ARG A 130 -18.24 -2.83 19.07
C ARG A 130 -18.38 -4.37 18.95
N PRO A 131 -18.65 -5.12 20.04
CA PRO A 131 -18.89 -6.56 20.00
C PRO A 131 -20.15 -6.95 19.18
N ASP A 132 -21.07 -6.02 18.97
CA ASP A 132 -22.34 -6.17 18.24
C ASP A 132 -22.18 -6.41 16.73
N LEU A 133 -21.03 -6.04 16.15
CA LEU A 133 -20.79 -6.18 14.70
C LEU A 133 -19.97 -7.42 14.33
N GLN A 134 -19.48 -8.17 15.33
CA GLN A 134 -18.69 -9.39 15.10
C GLN A 134 -19.56 -10.53 14.50
N GLN A 135 -20.86 -10.50 14.75
CA GLN A 135 -21.80 -11.49 14.25
C GLN A 135 -22.18 -11.30 12.77
N ALA A 136 -21.88 -10.13 12.18
CA ALA A 136 -22.19 -9.82 10.78
C ALA A 136 -21.05 -10.13 9.79
N LEU A 137 -19.88 -10.56 10.28
CA LEU A 137 -18.68 -10.82 9.47
C LEU A 137 -18.22 -12.28 9.46
N SER A 138 -19.00 -13.19 10.07
CA SER A 138 -18.80 -14.63 9.88
C SER A 138 -19.46 -15.08 8.56
N PRO A 139 -18.77 -15.78 7.65
CA PRO A 139 -19.44 -16.42 6.52
C PRO A 139 -20.47 -17.43 7.05
N PRO A 140 -21.63 -17.60 6.38
CA PRO A 140 -22.60 -18.62 6.79
C PRO A 140 -21.90 -19.98 6.75
N LEU A 141 -22.00 -20.73 7.85
CA LEU A 141 -21.60 -22.13 7.90
C LEU A 141 -22.33 -22.85 6.76
N THR A 142 -21.60 -23.31 5.75
CA THR A 142 -22.12 -24.26 4.78
C THR A 142 -22.56 -25.51 5.54
N PRO A 143 -23.81 -26.00 5.39
CA PRO A 143 -24.24 -27.22 6.03
C PRO A 143 -23.33 -28.37 5.58
N SER A 144 -22.76 -29.07 6.56
CA SER A 144 -22.07 -30.34 6.37
C SER A 144 -22.98 -31.30 5.61
N GLN A 145 -22.65 -31.59 4.36
CA GLN A 145 -23.18 -32.76 3.68
C GLN A 145 -22.39 -33.98 4.17
N ASN A 146 -22.96 -34.70 5.13
CA ASN A 146 -22.66 -36.11 5.34
C ASN A 146 -23.67 -36.94 4.54
N PRO A 147 -23.23 -38.03 3.90
CA PRO A 147 -23.80 -39.34 4.14
C PRO A 147 -23.12 -40.03 5.32
#